data_AF-A0AAF0PKJ2-F1
#
_entry.id   AF-A0AAF0PKJ2-F1
#
_cell.length_a   1.000
_cell.length_b   1.000
_cell.length_c   1.000
_cell.angle_alpha   90.00
_cell.angle_beta   90.00
_cell.angle_gamma   90.00
#
_symmetry.space_group_name_H-M   'P 1'
#
loop_
_entity.id
_entity.type
_entity.pdbx_description
1 polymer ?
#
loop_
_entity_poly.entity_id
_entity_poly.type
_entity_poly.pdbx_seq_one_letter_code
_entity_poly.pdbx_strand_id
1 'polypeptide(L)'
;MPNSDEVFAVVTEHLGGNHVQLRCEDGKERLGRIPGRMKYRTWIEPDDIVVAEPWDWQDEKATIEWRYTGQDADQLRREGHID
;
A
#
# COMPACT_ATOMS: atom_id res chain seq x y z
N MET A 1 12.46 1.79 3.31
CA MET A 1 11.96 1.46 4.65
C MET A 1 10.98 2.55 5.04
N PRO A 2 9.77 2.20 5.48
CA PRO A 2 8.74 3.15 5.92
C PRO A 2 9.24 4.01 7.09
N ASN A 3 8.69 5.21 7.19
CA ASN A 3 8.83 6.08 8.37
C ASN A 3 8.01 5.53 9.55
N SER A 4 8.15 6.13 10.74
CA SER A 4 7.51 5.65 11.97
C SER A 4 5.98 5.50 11.90
N ASP A 5 5.33 6.25 11.00
CA ASP A 5 3.88 6.29 10.84
C ASP A 5 3.41 5.65 9.52
N GLU A 6 4.31 4.99 8.80
CA GLU A 6 4.03 4.29 7.55
C GLU A 6 4.12 2.78 7.74
N VAL A 7 3.39 2.03 6.93
CA VAL A 7 3.41 0.58 6.90
C VAL A 7 3.57 0.06 5.47
N PHE A 8 4.24 -1.07 5.31
CA PHE A 8 4.13 -1.83 4.08
C PHE A 8 2.75 -2.47 3.97
N ALA A 9 2.24 -2.58 2.74
CA ALA A 9 1.01 -3.29 2.46
C ALA A 9 1.01 -3.92 1.08
N VAL A 10 0.16 -4.93 0.90
CA VAL A 10 -0.18 -5.52 -0.40
C VAL A 10 -1.54 -5.01 -0.83
N VAL A 11 -1.63 -4.63 -2.10
CA VAL A 11 -2.91 -4.33 -2.74
C VAL A 11 -3.63 -5.65 -3.03
N THR A 12 -4.83 -5.82 -2.49
CA THR A 12 -5.61 -7.05 -2.67
C THR A 12 -6.74 -6.91 -3.69
N GLU A 13 -7.37 -5.73 -3.78
CA GLU A 13 -8.51 -5.51 -4.68
C GLU A 13 -8.65 -4.04 -5.13
N HIS A 14 -9.15 -3.82 -6.34
CA HIS A 14 -9.63 -2.50 -6.78
C HIS A 14 -11.08 -2.25 -6.38
N LEU A 15 -11.31 -1.19 -5.60
CA LEU A 15 -12.65 -0.81 -5.14
C LEU A 15 -13.26 0.33 -5.98
N GLY A 16 -12.50 0.87 -6.93
CA GLY A 16 -12.92 2.00 -7.77
C GLY A 16 -12.80 3.35 -7.06
N GLY A 17 -13.07 4.45 -7.77
CA GLY A 17 -13.02 5.80 -7.20
C GLY A 17 -11.64 6.21 -6.65
N ASN A 18 -10.55 5.63 -7.16
CA ASN A 18 -9.18 5.73 -6.65
C ASN A 18 -8.96 5.09 -5.27
N HIS A 19 -9.73 4.05 -4.95
CA HIS A 19 -9.54 3.26 -3.75
C HIS A 19 -9.20 1.80 -4.08
N VAL A 20 -8.42 1.20 -3.20
CA VAL A 20 -8.04 -0.21 -3.20
C VAL A 20 -8.17 -0.79 -1.80
N GLN A 21 -8.31 -2.10 -1.71
CA GLN A 21 -8.18 -2.82 -0.47
C GLN A 21 -6.69 -3.11 -0.21
N LEU A 22 -6.23 -2.87 1.03
CA LEU A 22 -4.87 -3.13 1.48
C LEU A 22 -4.86 -4.20 2.56
N ARG A 23 -3.91 -5.12 2.47
CA ARG A 23 -3.49 -5.99 3.58
C ARG A 23 -2.14 -5.46 4.10
N CYS A 24 -2.14 -4.85 5.27
CA CYS A 24 -0.97 -4.22 5.87
C CYS A 24 -0.13 -5.23 6.67
N GLU A 25 1.17 -4.96 6.79
CA GLU A 25 2.11 -5.82 7.54
C GLU A 25 1.79 -5.91 9.04
N ASP A 26 1.08 -4.93 9.59
CA ASP A 26 0.58 -4.92 10.97
C ASP A 26 -0.64 -5.84 11.20
N GLY A 27 -1.04 -6.60 10.17
CA GLY A 27 -2.14 -7.56 10.21
C GLY A 27 -3.52 -6.93 10.02
N LYS A 28 -3.62 -5.62 9.77
CA LYS A 28 -4.89 -4.93 9.53
C LYS A 28 -5.19 -4.81 8.06
N GLU A 29 -6.49 -4.79 7.75
CA GLU A 29 -7.00 -4.48 6.43
C GLU A 29 -7.46 -3.02 6.39
N ARG A 30 -7.02 -2.27 5.36
CA ARG A 30 -7.33 -0.84 5.23
C ARG A 30 -7.85 -0.49 3.85
N LEU A 31 -8.73 0.51 3.79
CA LEU A 31 -9.11 1.17 2.56
C LEU A 31 -7.97 2.12 2.14
N GLY A 32 -7.22 1.73 1.12
CA GLY A 32 -6.13 2.53 0.55
C GLY A 32 -6.63 3.56 -0.45
N ARG A 33 -6.30 4.83 -0.25
CA ARG A 33 -6.54 5.92 -1.21
C ARG A 33 -5.32 6.09 -2.11
N ILE A 34 -5.54 6.07 -3.42
CA ILE A 34 -4.52 6.45 -4.43
C ILE A 34 -4.55 7.98 -4.58
N PRO A 35 -3.49 8.72 -4.17
CA PRO A 35 -3.48 10.17 -4.30
C PRO A 35 -3.40 10.58 -5.78
N GLY A 36 -3.93 11.76 -6.09
CA GLY A 36 -3.96 12.28 -7.46
C GLY A 36 -2.57 12.37 -8.12
N ARG A 37 -1.52 12.57 -7.30
CA ARG A 37 -0.11 12.58 -7.75
C ARG A 37 0.33 11.23 -8.35
N MET A 38 -0.27 10.12 -7.94
CA MET A 38 0.02 8.77 -8.43
C MET A 38 -0.95 8.31 -9.51
N LYS A 39 -2.23 8.71 -9.43
CA LYS A 39 -3.33 8.23 -10.29
C LYS A 39 -2.99 8.12 -11.78
N TYR A 40 -2.24 9.06 -12.34
CA TYR A 40 -1.88 9.11 -13.76
C TYR A 40 -0.43 8.73 -14.06
N ARG A 41 0.38 8.49 -13.03
CA ARG A 41 1.83 8.26 -13.14
C ARG A 41 2.24 6.85 -12.75
N THR A 42 1.46 6.21 -11.88
CA THR A 42 1.74 4.91 -11.31
C THR A 42 0.46 4.09 -11.41
N TRP A 43 0.49 3.06 -12.25
CA TRP A 43 -0.52 2.02 -12.14
C TRP A 43 -0.33 1.28 -10.82
N ILE A 44 -1.43 1.04 -10.14
CA ILE A 44 -1.51 0.23 -8.92
C ILE A 44 -2.40 -0.93 -9.31
N GLU A 45 -1.96 -2.15 -9.08
CA GLU A 45 -2.67 -3.39 -9.41
C GLU A 45 -2.66 -4.34 -8.19
N PRO A 46 -3.55 -5.35 -8.14
CA PRO A 46 -3.45 -6.40 -7.14
C PRO A 46 -2.05 -7.04 -7.12
N ASP A 47 -1.64 -7.51 -5.94
CA ASP A 47 -0.31 -8.04 -5.61
C ASP A 47 0.84 -7.01 -5.58
N ASP A 48 0.58 -5.75 -5.91
CA ASP A 48 1.57 -4.68 -5.73
C ASP A 48 1.90 -4.44 -4.26
N ILE A 49 3.18 -4.25 -3.99
CA ILE A 49 3.67 -3.84 -2.67
C ILE A 49 3.75 -2.32 -2.62
N VAL A 50 3.14 -1.74 -1.60
CA VAL A 50 3.06 -0.29 -1.41
C VAL A 50 3.53 0.11 -0.03
N VAL A 51 3.93 1.38 0.09
CA VAL A 51 3.99 2.09 1.38
C VAL A 51 2.66 2.82 1.55
N ALA A 52 2.04 2.62 2.69
CA ALA A 52 0.78 3.26 3.05
C ALA A 52 0.93 4.00 4.40
N GLU A 53 0.35 5.19 4.49
CA GLU A 53 0.28 6.00 5.70
C GLU A 53 -1.16 5.90 6.26
N PRO A 54 -1.40 5.12 7.33
CA PRO A 54 -2.70 5.09 8.01
C PRO A 54 -3.14 6.47 8.47
N TRP A 55 -4.44 6.76 8.46
CA TRP A 55 -4.95 8.05 8.91
C TRP A 55 -5.09 8.07 10.44
N ASP A 56 -4.51 9.07 11.10
CA ASP A 56 -4.54 9.23 12.57
C ASP A 56 -5.94 9.24 13.20
N TRP A 57 -6.95 9.66 12.43
CA TRP A 57 -8.33 9.81 12.88
C TRP A 57 -9.25 8.67 12.40
N GLN A 58 -8.76 7.79 11.52
CA GLN A 58 -9.51 6.66 11.00
C GLN A 58 -8.55 5.55 10.53
N ASP A 59 -8.19 4.67 11.47
CA ASP A 59 -7.19 3.61 11.26
C ASP A 59 -7.59 2.60 10.16
N GLU A 60 -8.89 2.46 9.84
CA GLU A 60 -9.34 1.61 8.74
C GLU A 60 -9.01 2.19 7.34
N LYS A 61 -8.39 3.37 7.27
CA LYS A 61 -8.02 4.05 6.02
C LYS A 61 -6.55 4.40 6.00
N ALA A 62 -5.98 4.41 4.80
CA ALA A 62 -4.60 4.85 4.58
C ALA A 62 -4.45 5.57 3.24
N THR A 63 -3.46 6.45 3.13
CA THR A 63 -3.02 7.01 1.84
C THR A 63 -1.84 6.21 1.30
N ILE A 64 -1.87 5.85 0.01
CA ILE A 64 -0.73 5.20 -0.63
C ILE A 64 0.33 6.25 -0.98
N GLU A 65 1.53 6.09 -0.45
CA GLU A 65 2.63 7.04 -0.62
C GLU A 65 3.64 6.62 -1.71
N TRP A 66 3.82 5.30 -1.90
CA TRP A 66 4.76 4.72 -2.87
C TRP A 66 4.35 3.31 -3.33
N ARG A 67 4.78 2.91 -4.52
CA ARG A 67 4.68 1.53 -5.05
C ARG A 67 6.08 0.98 -5.32
N TYR A 68 6.39 -0.19 -4.76
CA TYR A 68 7.58 -0.96 -5.12
C TYR A 68 7.33 -1.79 -6.38
N THR A 69 8.33 -1.90 -7.25
CA THR A 69 8.24 -2.70 -8.48
C THR A 69 9.51 -3.52 -8.70
N GLY A 70 9.40 -4.58 -9.50
CA GLY A 70 10.53 -5.41 -9.91
C GLY A 70 11.33 -5.98 -8.73
N GLN A 71 12.66 -5.87 -8.81
CA GLN A 71 13.57 -6.48 -7.85
C GLN A 71 13.41 -5.98 -6.41
N ASP A 72 13.01 -4.71 -6.23
CA ASP A 72 12.81 -4.14 -4.90
C ASP A 72 11.58 -4.76 -4.22
N ALA A 73 10.49 -4.99 -4.98
CA ALA A 73 9.32 -5.68 -4.48
C ALA A 73 9.65 -7.15 -4.14
N ASP A 74 10.42 -7.82 -5.00
CA ASP A 74 10.84 -9.20 -4.75
C ASP A 74 11.73 -9.33 -3.50
N GLN A 75 12.57 -8.33 -3.23
CA GLN A 75 13.39 -8.30 -2.02
C GLN A 75 12.52 -8.21 -0.77
N LEU A 76 11.51 -7.34 -0.75
CA LEU A 76 10.60 -7.19 0.39
C LEU A 76 9.84 -8.48 0.72
N ARG A 77 9.40 -9.22 -0.31
CA ARG A 77 8.80 -10.55 -0.14
C ARG A 77 9.77 -11.56 0.46
N ARG A 78 11.02 -11.58 -0.03
CA ARG A 78 12.06 -12.51 0.47
C ARG A 78 12.47 -12.23 1.91
N GLU A 79 12.45 -10.96 2.32
CA GLU A 79 12.79 -10.54 3.68
C GLU A 79 11.66 -10.80 4.69
N GLY A 80 10.48 -11.22 4.23
CA GLY A 80 9.33 -11.52 5.09
C GLY A 80 8.62 -10.29 5.63
N HIS A 81 8.84 -9.11 5.04
CA HIS A 81 8.08 -7.89 5.36
C HIS A 81 6.63 -7.99 4.88
N ILE A 82 6.37 -8.83 3.87
CA ILE A 82 5.10 -8.92 3.18
C ILE A 82 4.91 -10.36 2.69
N ASP A 83 3.84 -11.03 3.17
CA ASP A 83 3.28 -12.27 2.60
C ASP A 83 2.21 -11.96 1.55
#